data_AF-A0A561WZM1-F1
#
_entry.id   AF-A0A561WZM1-F1
#
_cell.length_a   1.000
_cell.length_b   1.000
_cell.length_c   1.000
_cell.angle_alpha   90.00
_cell.angle_beta   90.00
_cell.angle_gamma   90.00
#
_symmetry.space_group_name_H-M   'P 1'
#
loop_
_entity.id
_entity.type
_entity.pdbx_description
1 polymer ?
#
loop_
_entity_poly.entity_id
_entity_poly.type
_entity_poly.pdbx_seq_one_letter_code
_entity_poly.pdbx_strand_id
1 'polypeptide(L)'
;MMQRGDRLIEAISQIGKIVLEKQGEGSVVDQLVENPGYPACVLVAVRADEEGNVVWEGCEIEECGSDYKKYLFRSGSSRGTNYSPTAKITTIENTYEQKVIGWFRTVTRKMDHPVLRAIEQLLVQKKEAILQELREKLSLSADRSLISLKMNGSYLYDCEPFRDAFLHLVHEKDMELSARDQVCAICGERKDTVIGKLSVFRFYTLDKPGFITGGFDEAKAWRNYPVCLSCKAHIEEGRKFVESHLHYRFYGFSYFVIPTLLIPAGKDVLDELLQYLTDGKKDIRVHQEQADSFMTTEEDLLGLMQDYDNSLSLQLLFLQKIQSAERILLLIEDVLPSRISELFQAKKATESLLYREGDHPFHFGFLRTFFRPGVYDKYFLQVVEYVFQKKPLSISFFAPFFMEQLRADFYDYEAGDWSFVNKTRQALAVVLFLEQAGVLVRKGEKAVQGKFAQLFDAYGGQLESPEKQAVFLLGALTQMLLDIQQQKRGSKPFVKQLMGLKMDEKAIKGLLPKVIGKLEEYESYYASHRQLAEEISHLFLSSSPSWKLSVDELNFYFACGMNLSWKVKEIVANKEEK
;
A
#
# COMPACT_ATOMS: atom_id res chain seq x y z
N MET A 1 9.84 24.99 -5.76
CA MET A 1 10.02 23.86 -4.81
C MET A 1 8.63 23.29 -4.56
N MET A 2 8.12 22.46 -5.49
CA MET A 2 6.83 21.76 -5.33
C MET A 2 6.89 20.91 -4.06
N GLN A 3 5.87 20.98 -3.22
CA GLN A 3 5.85 20.20 -1.99
C GLN A 3 5.59 18.74 -2.36
N ARG A 4 6.35 17.81 -1.78
CA ARG A 4 6.39 16.40 -2.18
C ARG A 4 5.00 15.71 -2.20
N GLY A 5 4.05 16.18 -1.39
CA GLY A 5 2.67 15.65 -1.39
C GLY A 5 1.83 15.92 -2.65
N ASP A 6 2.25 16.85 -3.51
CA ASP A 6 1.48 17.28 -4.69
C ASP A 6 1.38 16.15 -5.74
N ARG A 7 2.45 15.37 -5.92
CA ARG A 7 2.54 14.29 -6.93
C ARG A 7 1.60 13.13 -6.69
N LEU A 8 1.29 12.80 -5.43
CA LEU A 8 0.36 11.73 -5.10
C LEU A 8 -1.05 12.05 -5.60
N ILE A 9 -1.53 13.25 -5.26
CA ILE A 9 -2.88 13.68 -5.62
C ILE A 9 -2.98 13.95 -7.12
N GLU A 10 -1.93 14.48 -7.74
CA GLU A 10 -1.81 14.60 -9.20
C GLU A 10 -1.93 13.24 -9.90
N ALA A 11 -1.19 12.21 -9.44
CA ALA A 11 -1.25 10.86 -10.00
C ALA A 11 -2.66 10.26 -9.89
N ILE A 12 -3.30 10.40 -8.73
CA ILE A 12 -4.69 9.95 -8.53
C ILE A 12 -5.64 10.73 -9.46
N SER A 13 -5.46 12.04 -9.61
CA SER A 13 -6.24 12.85 -10.55
C SER A 13 -6.06 12.39 -12.00
N GLN A 14 -4.84 12.04 -12.41
CA GLN A 14 -4.57 11.53 -13.76
C GLN A 14 -5.26 10.19 -14.02
N ILE A 15 -5.18 9.25 -13.07
CA ILE A 15 -5.90 7.96 -13.14
C ILE A 15 -7.40 8.23 -13.31
N GLY A 16 -7.98 9.08 -12.46
CA GLY A 16 -9.40 9.39 -12.54
C GLY A 16 -9.79 10.05 -13.86
N LYS A 17 -8.98 10.97 -14.39
CA LYS A 17 -9.21 11.57 -15.71
C LYS A 17 -9.26 10.52 -16.81
N ILE A 18 -8.31 9.59 -16.85
CA ILE A 18 -8.25 8.51 -17.85
C ILE A 18 -9.46 7.58 -17.73
N VAL A 19 -9.81 7.18 -16.50
CA VAL A 19 -10.98 6.33 -16.24
C VAL A 19 -12.26 7.00 -16.72
N LEU A 20 -12.40 8.32 -16.49
CA LEU A 20 -13.54 9.10 -16.95
C LEU A 20 -13.58 9.25 -18.47
N GLU A 21 -12.45 9.54 -19.13
CA GLU A 21 -12.34 9.57 -20.60
C GLU A 21 -12.85 8.25 -21.22
N LYS A 22 -12.56 7.09 -20.60
CA LYS A 22 -12.99 5.76 -21.06
C LYS A 22 -14.46 5.43 -20.82
N GLN A 23 -15.09 5.99 -19.79
CA GLN A 23 -16.52 5.83 -19.53
C GLN A 23 -17.39 6.65 -20.52
N GLY A 24 -16.75 7.29 -21.51
CA GLY A 24 -17.32 8.30 -22.39
C GLY A 24 -17.31 9.66 -21.71
N GLU A 25 -17.53 10.73 -22.46
CA GLU A 25 -17.84 12.07 -21.93
C GLU A 25 -19.19 12.07 -21.18
N GLY A 26 -19.39 11.15 -20.23
CA GLY A 26 -20.41 11.31 -19.21
C GLY A 26 -20.11 12.63 -18.55
N SER A 27 -21.05 13.58 -18.68
CA SER A 27 -20.87 14.92 -18.14
C SER A 27 -20.49 14.84 -16.65
N VAL A 28 -19.88 15.89 -16.08
CA VAL A 28 -19.59 15.95 -14.63
C VAL A 28 -20.81 15.52 -13.80
N VAL A 29 -22.02 15.77 -14.30
CA VAL A 29 -23.29 15.33 -13.71
C VAL A 29 -23.40 13.80 -13.59
N ASP A 30 -22.99 13.03 -14.60
CA ASP A 30 -23.07 11.55 -14.61
C ASP A 30 -22.35 10.91 -13.43
N GLN A 31 -21.19 11.47 -13.06
CA GLN A 31 -20.34 10.97 -11.98
C GLN A 31 -20.93 11.25 -10.61
N LEU A 32 -21.74 12.31 -10.53
CA LEU A 32 -22.37 12.78 -9.31
C LEU A 32 -23.73 12.12 -9.07
N VAL A 33 -24.32 11.48 -10.08
CA VAL A 33 -25.59 10.75 -9.99
C VAL A 33 -25.37 9.34 -9.44
N GLU A 34 -26.09 9.01 -8.39
CA GLU A 34 -26.08 7.69 -7.73
C GLU A 34 -27.08 6.75 -8.40
N ASN A 35 -26.76 5.45 -8.44
CA ASN A 35 -27.77 4.45 -8.77
C ASN A 35 -28.75 4.33 -7.59
N PRO A 36 -30.04 4.63 -7.78
CA PRO A 36 -31.03 4.55 -6.70
C PRO A 36 -31.28 3.12 -6.23
N GLY A 37 -31.11 2.11 -7.09
CA GLY A 37 -31.37 0.69 -6.78
C GLY A 37 -32.85 0.38 -6.56
N TYR A 38 -33.75 1.12 -7.21
CA TYR A 38 -35.21 0.99 -7.09
C TYR A 38 -35.80 0.58 -8.44
N PRO A 39 -36.75 -0.38 -8.48
CA PRO A 39 -37.32 -0.93 -9.72
C PRO A 39 -38.28 -0.01 -10.48
N ALA A 40 -38.88 1.00 -9.83
CA ALA A 40 -39.86 1.88 -10.48
C ALA A 40 -39.65 3.36 -10.11
N CYS A 41 -40.12 4.26 -10.97
CA CYS A 41 -40.17 5.70 -10.73
C CYS A 41 -41.54 6.26 -11.09
N VAL A 42 -42.12 7.04 -10.17
CA VAL A 42 -43.31 7.85 -10.41
C VAL A 42 -42.88 9.28 -10.70
N LEU A 43 -43.34 9.82 -11.82
CA LEU A 43 -42.93 11.11 -12.37
C LEU A 43 -44.08 12.09 -12.29
N VAL A 44 -43.86 13.24 -11.66
CA VAL A 44 -44.79 14.37 -11.72
C VAL A 44 -44.47 15.16 -12.99
N ALA A 45 -45.41 15.13 -13.96
CA ALA A 45 -45.23 15.80 -15.24
C ALA A 45 -45.69 17.26 -15.16
N VAL A 46 -44.80 18.17 -15.53
CA VAL A 46 -45.08 19.61 -15.62
C VAL A 46 -44.71 20.13 -17.00
N ARG A 47 -45.50 21.09 -17.51
CA ARG A 47 -45.22 21.82 -18.74
C ARG A 47 -45.00 23.29 -18.43
N ALA A 48 -43.90 23.84 -18.90
CA ALA A 48 -43.56 25.26 -18.82
C ALA A 48 -43.55 25.85 -20.23
N ASP A 49 -44.33 26.92 -20.46
CA ASP A 49 -44.32 27.66 -21.73
C ASP A 49 -43.22 28.75 -21.77
N GLU A 50 -43.05 29.37 -22.94
CA GLU A 50 -42.04 30.43 -23.16
C GLU A 50 -42.33 31.72 -22.35
N GLU A 51 -43.58 31.90 -21.89
CA GLU A 51 -44.01 33.02 -21.05
C GLU A 51 -43.78 32.76 -19.54
N GLY A 52 -43.32 31.55 -19.18
CA GLY A 52 -43.02 31.16 -17.81
C GLY A 52 -44.22 30.63 -17.01
N ASN A 53 -45.36 30.39 -17.67
CA ASN A 53 -46.50 29.73 -17.03
C ASN A 53 -46.24 28.22 -16.94
N VAL A 54 -46.54 27.64 -15.80
CA VAL A 54 -46.33 26.20 -15.54
C VAL A 54 -47.66 25.53 -15.23
N VAL A 55 -47.91 24.41 -15.90
CA VAL A 55 -49.12 23.58 -15.73
C VAL A 55 -48.71 22.16 -15.34
N TRP A 56 -49.50 21.54 -14.46
CA TRP A 56 -49.34 20.14 -14.10
C TRP A 56 -50.15 19.27 -15.07
N GLU A 57 -49.51 18.26 -15.67
CA GLU A 57 -50.11 17.40 -16.71
C GLU A 57 -50.52 16.01 -16.20
N GLY A 58 -50.22 15.69 -14.93
CA GLY A 58 -50.55 14.41 -14.30
C GLY A 58 -49.32 13.71 -13.71
N CYS A 59 -49.48 12.43 -13.37
CA CYS A 59 -48.40 11.56 -12.90
C CYS A 59 -48.23 10.32 -13.79
N GLU A 60 -46.99 10.00 -14.13
CA GLU A 60 -46.61 8.82 -14.90
C GLU A 60 -45.89 7.81 -14.02
N ILE A 61 -45.95 6.52 -14.35
CA ILE A 61 -45.13 5.48 -13.73
C ILE A 61 -44.35 4.76 -14.81
N GLU A 62 -43.06 4.54 -14.57
CA GLU A 62 -42.19 3.79 -15.46
C GLU A 62 -41.24 2.88 -14.67
N GLU A 63 -40.79 1.81 -15.33
CA GLU A 63 -39.76 0.93 -14.78
C GLU A 63 -38.39 1.61 -14.85
N CYS A 64 -37.65 1.52 -13.76
CA CYS A 64 -36.26 1.97 -13.71
C CYS A 64 -35.37 0.93 -14.40
N GLY A 65 -35.08 1.15 -15.69
CA GLY A 65 -34.07 0.40 -16.42
C GLY A 65 -32.63 0.74 -16.00
N SER A 66 -31.65 0.27 -16.79
CA SER A 66 -30.23 0.57 -16.58
C SER A 66 -29.89 2.06 -16.72
N ASP A 67 -30.72 2.83 -17.40
CA ASP A 67 -30.59 4.28 -17.54
C ASP A 67 -31.26 5.03 -16.37
N TYR A 68 -30.67 4.90 -15.19
CA TYR A 68 -31.12 5.61 -13.99
C TYR A 68 -30.65 7.08 -13.95
N LYS A 69 -29.69 7.45 -14.80
CA LYS A 69 -29.05 8.79 -14.78
C LYS A 69 -30.04 9.89 -15.15
N LYS A 70 -31.00 9.59 -16.02
CA LYS A 70 -32.07 10.50 -16.43
C LYS A 70 -32.83 11.14 -15.26
N TYR A 71 -32.94 10.46 -14.12
CA TYR A 71 -33.64 10.98 -12.93
C TYR A 71 -32.79 11.91 -12.05
N LEU A 72 -31.50 12.09 -12.34
CA LEU A 72 -30.61 12.99 -11.60
C LEU A 72 -30.55 12.69 -10.08
N PHE A 73 -30.63 11.42 -9.67
CA PHE A 73 -30.71 11.04 -8.25
C PHE A 73 -29.34 11.14 -7.54
N ARG A 74 -29.28 11.82 -6.39
CA ARG A 74 -28.16 11.71 -5.44
C ARG A 74 -28.66 11.94 -4.02
N SER A 75 -28.34 11.04 -3.11
CA SER A 75 -28.79 11.10 -1.73
C SER A 75 -28.19 12.29 -0.97
N GLY A 76 -29.03 13.01 -0.22
CA GLY A 76 -28.61 14.01 0.75
C GLY A 76 -28.66 13.49 2.19
N SER A 77 -28.71 14.39 3.17
CA SER A 77 -28.84 13.97 4.57
C SER A 77 -30.20 13.28 4.82
N SER A 78 -30.23 12.33 5.75
CA SER A 78 -31.42 11.52 6.03
C SER A 78 -32.67 12.35 6.39
N ARG A 79 -32.47 13.48 7.08
CA ARG A 79 -33.53 14.44 7.47
C ARG A 79 -33.61 15.69 6.59
N GLY A 80 -32.72 15.85 5.62
CA GLY A 80 -32.66 17.01 4.72
C GLY A 80 -33.12 16.70 3.31
N THR A 81 -32.94 17.63 2.39
CA THR A 81 -33.22 17.45 0.95
C THR A 81 -32.14 16.59 0.28
N ASN A 82 -32.48 16.00 -0.86
CA ASN A 82 -31.49 15.42 -1.77
C ASN A 82 -30.87 16.54 -2.64
N TYR A 83 -29.92 16.20 -3.51
CA TYR A 83 -29.30 17.19 -4.41
C TYR A 83 -30.14 17.51 -5.64
N SER A 84 -31.18 16.72 -5.91
CA SER A 84 -32.24 16.95 -6.89
C SER A 84 -33.61 16.72 -6.21
N PRO A 85 -34.75 17.06 -6.85
CA PRO A 85 -36.05 16.73 -6.30
C PRO A 85 -36.40 15.24 -6.42
N THR A 86 -35.47 14.40 -6.90
CA THR A 86 -35.64 12.94 -6.99
C THR A 86 -35.35 12.26 -5.66
N ALA A 87 -36.25 11.37 -5.21
CA ALA A 87 -36.12 10.71 -3.92
C ALA A 87 -36.71 9.30 -3.88
N LYS A 88 -36.17 8.47 -2.97
CA LYS A 88 -36.73 7.16 -2.61
C LYS A 88 -37.99 7.37 -1.78
N ILE A 89 -39.11 6.80 -2.21
CA ILE A 89 -40.37 6.91 -1.48
C ILE A 89 -40.32 5.98 -0.27
N THR A 90 -40.46 6.54 0.93
CA THR A 90 -40.69 5.78 2.18
C THR A 90 -42.14 5.93 2.61
N THR A 91 -42.57 7.18 2.77
CA THR A 91 -43.96 7.60 2.94
C THR A 91 -44.20 8.74 1.97
N ILE A 92 -45.20 8.62 1.09
CA ILE A 92 -45.35 9.54 -0.06
C ILE A 92 -45.55 11.00 0.38
N GLU A 93 -46.33 11.23 1.43
CA GLU A 93 -46.61 12.57 1.97
C GLU A 93 -45.33 13.23 2.50
N ASN A 94 -44.58 12.48 3.32
CA ASN A 94 -43.33 12.97 3.90
C ASN A 94 -42.26 13.17 2.82
N THR A 95 -42.16 12.24 1.86
CA THR A 95 -41.18 12.31 0.77
C THR A 95 -41.49 13.51 -0.14
N TYR A 96 -42.75 13.71 -0.52
CA TYR A 96 -43.17 14.84 -1.35
C TYR A 96 -42.90 16.19 -0.65
N GLU A 97 -43.29 16.32 0.62
CA GLU A 97 -43.08 17.58 1.36
C GLU A 97 -41.59 17.85 1.62
N GLN A 98 -40.84 16.87 2.12
CA GLN A 98 -39.46 17.09 2.57
C GLN A 98 -38.44 17.03 1.45
N LYS A 99 -38.61 16.14 0.47
CA LYS A 99 -37.62 15.89 -0.57
C LYS A 99 -37.94 16.60 -1.88
N VAL A 100 -39.21 16.64 -2.30
CA VAL A 100 -39.61 17.33 -3.53
C VAL A 100 -39.79 18.82 -3.29
N ILE A 101 -40.82 19.22 -2.52
CA ILE A 101 -41.08 20.63 -2.20
C ILE A 101 -39.90 21.25 -1.44
N GLY A 102 -39.36 20.52 -0.45
CA GLY A 102 -38.19 20.98 0.31
C GLY A 102 -36.98 21.29 -0.57
N TRP A 103 -36.75 20.54 -1.65
CA TRP A 103 -35.67 20.83 -2.60
C TRP A 103 -35.90 22.15 -3.31
N PHE A 104 -37.10 22.38 -3.85
CA PHE A 104 -37.44 23.65 -4.49
C PHE A 104 -37.26 24.83 -3.54
N ARG A 105 -37.79 24.76 -2.31
CA ARG A 105 -37.58 25.80 -1.27
C ARG A 105 -36.11 26.09 -1.00
N THR A 106 -35.26 25.06 -1.07
CA THR A 106 -33.82 25.21 -0.85
C THR A 106 -33.15 25.90 -2.04
N VAL A 107 -33.49 25.49 -3.26
CA VAL A 107 -32.90 26.03 -4.49
C VAL A 107 -33.38 27.45 -4.76
N THR A 108 -34.68 27.73 -4.67
CA THR A 108 -35.23 29.06 -4.98
C THR A 108 -34.79 30.14 -4.00
N ARG A 109 -34.32 29.75 -2.80
CA ARG A 109 -33.65 30.64 -1.83
C ARG A 109 -32.20 30.95 -2.20
N LYS A 110 -31.51 30.03 -2.89
CA LYS A 110 -30.07 30.11 -3.21
C LYS A 110 -29.80 30.59 -4.63
N MET A 111 -30.70 30.26 -5.55
CA MET A 111 -30.63 30.56 -6.98
C MET A 111 -31.93 31.23 -7.41
N ASP A 112 -31.83 32.37 -8.08
CA ASP A 112 -32.99 33.06 -8.64
C ASP A 112 -33.26 32.53 -10.05
N HIS A 113 -34.05 31.45 -10.14
CA HIS A 113 -34.45 30.86 -11.42
C HIS A 113 -35.99 30.94 -11.59
N PRO A 114 -36.52 31.74 -12.54
CA PRO A 114 -37.96 31.97 -12.70
C PRO A 114 -38.77 30.68 -12.88
N VAL A 115 -38.31 29.77 -13.74
CA VAL A 115 -38.99 28.49 -14.01
C VAL A 115 -39.08 27.60 -12.75
N LEU A 116 -38.00 27.46 -11.98
CA LEU A 116 -38.02 26.64 -10.76
C LEU A 116 -38.95 27.23 -9.70
N ARG A 117 -39.05 28.56 -9.60
CA ARG A 117 -39.99 29.24 -8.69
C ARG A 117 -41.44 29.02 -9.13
N ALA A 118 -41.72 29.08 -10.43
CA ALA A 118 -43.06 28.82 -10.96
C ALA A 118 -43.49 27.36 -10.75
N ILE A 119 -42.57 26.40 -10.95
CA ILE A 119 -42.81 24.99 -10.63
C ILE A 119 -43.06 24.81 -9.13
N GLU A 120 -42.27 25.43 -8.25
CA GLU A 120 -42.48 25.37 -6.80
C GLU A 120 -43.90 25.81 -6.41
N GLN A 121 -44.34 26.96 -6.92
CA GLN A 121 -45.67 27.51 -6.62
C GLN A 121 -46.79 26.57 -7.09
N LEU A 122 -46.67 26.00 -8.30
CA LEU A 122 -47.60 25.03 -8.84
C LEU A 122 -47.68 23.78 -7.96
N LEU A 123 -46.54 23.19 -7.60
CA LEU A 123 -46.47 21.96 -6.80
C LEU A 123 -47.05 22.14 -5.39
N VAL A 124 -46.90 23.34 -4.81
CA VAL A 124 -47.51 23.71 -3.52
C VAL A 124 -49.01 23.91 -3.67
N GLN A 125 -49.45 24.64 -4.71
CA GLN A 125 -50.88 24.94 -4.95
C GLN A 125 -51.68 23.66 -5.26
N LYS A 126 -51.11 22.73 -6.03
CA LYS A 126 -51.75 21.49 -6.48
C LYS A 126 -51.41 20.27 -5.61
N LYS A 127 -50.80 20.48 -4.43
CA LYS A 127 -50.28 19.42 -3.56
C LYS A 127 -51.25 18.27 -3.32
N GLU A 128 -52.49 18.54 -2.89
CA GLU A 128 -53.44 17.48 -2.54
C GLU A 128 -53.87 16.65 -3.76
N ALA A 129 -54.07 17.30 -4.92
CA ALA A 129 -54.42 16.63 -6.16
C ALA A 129 -53.27 15.74 -6.67
N ILE A 130 -52.03 16.24 -6.60
CA ILE A 130 -50.83 15.50 -6.97
C ILE A 130 -50.64 14.29 -6.03
N LEU A 131 -50.77 14.48 -4.72
CA LEU A 131 -50.64 13.38 -3.76
C LEU A 131 -51.70 12.30 -3.95
N GLN A 132 -52.93 12.67 -4.31
CA GLN A 132 -53.97 11.70 -4.64
C GLN A 132 -53.57 10.85 -5.85
N GLU A 133 -53.16 11.48 -6.96
CA GLU A 133 -52.77 10.74 -8.17
C GLU A 133 -51.51 9.89 -7.94
N LEU A 134 -50.54 10.39 -7.16
CA LEU A 134 -49.36 9.61 -6.76
C LEU A 134 -49.76 8.34 -5.98
N ARG A 135 -50.73 8.41 -5.06
CA ARG A 135 -51.24 7.23 -4.34
C ARG A 135 -51.92 6.23 -5.27
N GLU A 136 -52.70 6.72 -6.24
CA GLU A 136 -53.36 5.89 -7.25
C GLU A 136 -52.34 5.19 -8.14
N LYS A 137 -51.26 5.85 -8.57
CA LYS A 137 -50.19 5.23 -9.36
C LYS A 137 -49.37 4.24 -8.55
N LEU A 138 -49.09 4.55 -7.28
CA LEU A 138 -48.35 3.66 -6.39
C LEU A 138 -49.16 2.41 -6.00
N SER A 139 -50.49 2.48 -5.90
CA SER A 139 -51.31 1.29 -5.60
C SER A 139 -51.34 0.28 -6.76
N LEU A 140 -51.00 0.72 -7.97
CA LEU A 140 -50.88 -0.13 -9.16
C LEU A 140 -49.51 -0.86 -9.24
N SER A 141 -48.57 -0.55 -8.33
CA SER A 141 -47.24 -1.17 -8.29
C SER A 141 -46.89 -1.63 -6.87
N ALA A 142 -46.60 -2.92 -6.70
CA ALA A 142 -46.16 -3.46 -5.40
C ALA A 142 -44.69 -3.14 -5.10
N ASP A 143 -44.01 -2.48 -6.03
CA ASP A 143 -42.57 -2.29 -6.01
C ASP A 143 -42.13 -0.99 -5.33
N ARG A 144 -40.96 -1.04 -4.70
CA ARG A 144 -40.30 0.14 -4.13
C ARG A 144 -40.06 1.18 -5.23
N SER A 145 -40.66 2.36 -5.07
CA SER A 145 -40.68 3.38 -6.12
C SER A 145 -39.90 4.65 -5.75
N LEU A 146 -39.34 5.31 -6.76
CA LEU A 146 -38.81 6.67 -6.67
C LEU A 146 -39.91 7.67 -6.99
N ILE A 147 -39.74 8.90 -6.52
CA ILE A 147 -40.44 10.07 -7.05
C ILE A 147 -39.44 10.96 -7.78
N SER A 148 -39.80 11.45 -8.96
CA SER A 148 -39.04 12.43 -9.75
C SER A 148 -40.00 13.32 -10.55
N LEU A 149 -39.48 14.18 -11.42
CA LEU A 149 -40.27 15.08 -12.26
C LEU A 149 -39.87 14.94 -13.73
N LYS A 150 -40.82 15.26 -14.62
CA LYS A 150 -40.57 15.55 -16.05
C LYS A 150 -40.99 16.98 -16.35
N MET A 151 -40.17 17.71 -17.09
CA MET A 151 -40.50 19.06 -17.57
C MET A 151 -40.55 19.04 -19.10
N ASN A 152 -41.67 19.47 -19.68
CA ASN A 152 -41.87 19.49 -21.14
C ASN A 152 -41.58 18.13 -21.80
N GLY A 153 -42.02 17.04 -21.17
CA GLY A 153 -41.78 15.67 -21.61
C GLY A 153 -40.33 15.16 -21.44
N SER A 154 -39.39 16.02 -21.00
CA SER A 154 -37.98 15.70 -20.81
C SER A 154 -37.67 15.34 -19.35
N TYR A 155 -36.69 14.46 -19.14
CA TYR A 155 -36.24 14.10 -17.80
C TYR A 155 -35.39 15.20 -17.17
N LEU A 156 -35.23 15.17 -15.83
CA LEU A 156 -34.45 16.18 -15.11
C LEU A 156 -33.01 16.31 -15.60
N TYR A 157 -32.40 15.21 -16.01
CA TYR A 157 -31.05 15.22 -16.59
C TYR A 157 -30.97 16.09 -17.84
N ASP A 158 -32.00 16.09 -18.68
CA ASP A 158 -32.02 16.84 -19.95
C ASP A 158 -32.39 18.31 -19.75
N CYS A 159 -32.91 18.67 -18.58
CA CYS A 159 -33.36 20.02 -18.25
C CYS A 159 -32.22 20.84 -17.61
N GLU A 160 -31.71 21.83 -18.35
CA GLU A 160 -30.62 22.73 -17.90
C GLU A 160 -30.83 23.34 -16.50
N PRO A 161 -32.01 23.91 -16.15
CA PRO A 161 -32.22 24.48 -14.81
C PRO A 161 -32.02 23.49 -13.66
N PHE A 162 -32.33 22.21 -13.90
CA PHE A 162 -32.19 21.16 -12.90
C PHE A 162 -30.75 20.65 -12.82
N ARG A 163 -30.04 20.53 -13.94
CA ARG A 163 -28.60 20.21 -13.94
C ARG A 163 -27.80 21.28 -13.20
N ASP A 164 -28.07 22.55 -13.47
CA ASP A 164 -27.36 23.67 -12.85
C ASP A 164 -27.62 23.73 -11.34
N ALA A 165 -28.88 23.58 -10.93
CA ALA A 165 -29.24 23.52 -9.52
C ALA A 165 -28.61 22.30 -8.81
N PHE A 166 -28.57 21.15 -9.47
CA PHE A 166 -27.93 19.94 -8.95
C PHE A 166 -26.43 20.16 -8.73
N LEU A 167 -25.71 20.65 -9.75
CA LEU A 167 -24.28 20.96 -9.65
C LEU A 167 -24.00 22.00 -8.56
N HIS A 168 -24.80 23.06 -8.49
CA HIS A 168 -24.67 24.09 -7.48
C HIS A 168 -24.82 23.53 -6.06
N LEU A 169 -25.85 22.73 -5.81
CA LEU A 169 -26.07 22.13 -4.50
C LEU A 169 -25.00 21.10 -4.12
N VAL A 170 -24.54 20.29 -5.09
CA VAL A 170 -23.48 19.30 -4.85
C VAL A 170 -22.18 19.97 -4.42
N HIS A 171 -21.84 21.09 -5.07
CA HIS A 171 -20.60 21.81 -4.81
C HIS A 171 -20.70 22.94 -3.78
N GLU A 172 -21.90 23.25 -3.25
CA GLU A 172 -22.11 24.37 -2.33
C GLU A 172 -21.14 24.39 -1.15
N LYS A 173 -20.95 23.24 -0.49
CA LYS A 173 -20.03 23.11 0.65
C LYS A 173 -18.56 23.26 0.25
N ASP A 174 -18.24 22.95 -0.99
CA ASP A 174 -16.89 23.16 -1.53
C ASP A 174 -16.67 24.64 -1.85
N MET A 175 -17.72 25.33 -2.29
CA MET A 175 -17.73 26.75 -2.64
C MET A 175 -17.68 27.69 -1.43
N GLU A 176 -18.04 27.21 -0.22
CA GLU A 176 -17.87 27.95 1.06
C GLU A 176 -16.45 28.48 1.24
N LEU A 177 -15.45 27.70 0.79
CA LEU A 177 -14.04 28.07 0.82
C LEU A 177 -13.49 28.10 -0.61
N SER A 178 -13.97 29.03 -1.41
CA SER A 178 -13.54 29.20 -2.80
C SER A 178 -12.90 30.55 -3.07
N ALA A 179 -12.14 30.62 -4.16
CA ALA A 179 -11.59 31.85 -4.70
C ALA A 179 -11.73 31.87 -6.22
N ARG A 180 -11.88 33.08 -6.78
CA ARG A 180 -11.98 33.29 -8.21
C ARG A 180 -10.64 33.64 -8.84
N ASP A 181 -10.50 33.31 -10.13
CA ASP A 181 -9.35 33.66 -10.96
C ASP A 181 -8.00 33.24 -10.36
N GLN A 182 -7.93 32.02 -9.84
CA GLN A 182 -6.71 31.47 -9.22
C GLN A 182 -6.14 30.32 -10.05
N VAL A 183 -4.88 29.98 -9.77
CA VAL A 183 -4.20 28.83 -10.38
C VAL A 183 -4.54 27.57 -9.60
N CYS A 184 -4.98 26.52 -10.29
CA CYS A 184 -5.21 25.23 -9.70
C CYS A 184 -3.87 24.50 -9.44
N ALA A 185 -3.70 23.94 -8.25
CA ALA A 185 -2.52 23.18 -7.85
C ALA A 185 -2.33 21.85 -8.61
N ILE A 186 -3.38 21.33 -9.24
CA ILE A 186 -3.35 20.03 -9.94
C ILE A 186 -3.09 20.20 -11.44
N CYS A 187 -3.93 20.98 -12.14
CA CYS A 187 -3.76 21.17 -13.59
C CYS A 187 -2.81 22.32 -13.94
N GLY A 188 -2.43 23.18 -12.98
CA GLY A 188 -1.58 24.35 -13.23
C GLY A 188 -2.25 25.47 -14.02
N GLU A 189 -3.49 25.29 -14.46
CA GLU A 189 -4.24 26.28 -15.23
C GLU A 189 -4.91 27.31 -14.32
N ARG A 190 -5.05 28.54 -14.82
CA ARG A 190 -5.90 29.56 -14.20
C ARG A 190 -7.36 29.21 -14.43
N LYS A 191 -8.16 29.19 -13.36
CA LYS A 191 -9.57 28.79 -13.38
C LYS A 191 -10.43 29.86 -12.73
N ASP A 192 -11.64 30.02 -13.26
CA ASP A 192 -12.64 30.96 -12.76
C ASP A 192 -12.98 30.71 -11.29
N THR A 193 -12.93 29.45 -10.85
CA THR A 193 -13.12 29.07 -9.45
C THR A 193 -12.21 27.92 -9.04
N VAL A 194 -11.56 28.10 -7.89
CA VAL A 194 -10.87 27.05 -7.13
C VAL A 194 -11.49 26.93 -5.75
N ILE A 195 -11.45 25.72 -5.20
CA ILE A 195 -11.93 25.38 -3.87
C ILE A 195 -10.76 25.01 -2.96
N GLY A 196 -10.94 25.26 -1.65
CA GLY A 196 -9.99 24.94 -0.59
C GLY A 196 -10.30 23.68 0.19
N LYS A 197 -11.53 23.20 0.06
CA LYS A 197 -12.04 22.05 0.78
C LYS A 197 -12.17 20.89 -0.19
N LEU A 198 -11.07 20.17 -0.42
CA LEU A 198 -11.07 19.01 -1.31
C LEU A 198 -11.95 17.89 -0.74
N SER A 199 -11.85 17.63 0.58
CA SER A 199 -12.59 16.60 1.34
C SER A 199 -12.57 15.18 0.76
N VAL A 200 -11.78 14.91 -0.29
CA VAL A 200 -11.61 13.57 -0.86
C VAL A 200 -10.81 12.70 0.07
N PHE A 201 -9.72 13.20 0.67
CA PHE A 201 -8.91 12.49 1.65
C PHE A 201 -9.10 13.04 3.06
N ARG A 202 -9.32 12.16 4.04
CA ARG A 202 -9.56 12.56 5.44
C ARG A 202 -8.29 12.98 6.17
N PHE A 203 -7.12 12.70 5.60
CA PHE A 203 -5.85 13.24 6.11
C PHE A 203 -5.68 14.74 5.82
N TYR A 204 -6.44 15.31 4.88
CA TYR A 204 -6.53 16.75 4.67
C TYR A 204 -7.62 17.32 5.59
N THR A 205 -7.21 18.02 6.64
CA THR A 205 -8.11 18.63 7.63
C THR A 205 -7.79 20.10 7.81
N LEU A 206 -8.84 20.92 7.91
CA LEU A 206 -8.78 22.34 8.24
C LEU A 206 -9.17 22.61 9.71
N ASP A 207 -9.44 21.57 10.49
CA ASP A 207 -9.98 21.68 11.86
C ASP A 207 -8.98 22.28 12.85
N LYS A 208 -7.68 22.21 12.53
CA LYS A 208 -6.61 22.79 13.35
C LYS A 208 -6.05 24.03 12.66
N PRO A 209 -6.06 25.20 13.32
CA PRO A 209 -5.58 26.45 12.72
C PRO A 209 -4.16 26.33 12.16
N GLY A 210 -3.28 25.56 12.83
CA GLY A 210 -1.90 25.32 12.39
C GLY A 210 -1.74 24.65 11.02
N PHE A 211 -2.80 24.10 10.43
CA PHE A 211 -2.79 23.56 9.07
C PHE A 211 -3.20 24.59 8.00
N ILE A 212 -3.56 25.81 8.37
CA ILE A 212 -4.08 26.84 7.45
C ILE A 212 -2.95 27.80 7.04
N THR A 213 -2.53 27.67 5.78
CA THR A 213 -1.74 28.67 5.07
C THR A 213 -2.60 29.91 4.84
N GLY A 214 -2.06 31.10 5.15
CA GLY A 214 -2.85 32.34 5.19
C GLY A 214 -2.92 33.02 6.55
N GLY A 215 -2.11 32.56 7.51
CA GLY A 215 -1.98 33.18 8.84
C GLY A 215 -3.01 32.66 9.83
N PHE A 216 -3.36 31.37 9.75
CA PHE A 216 -4.36 30.72 10.62
C PHE A 216 -5.79 31.23 10.41
N ASP A 217 -6.04 31.90 9.28
CA ASP A 217 -7.33 32.47 8.88
C ASP A 217 -8.12 31.50 7.99
N GLU A 218 -9.18 30.92 8.53
CA GLU A 218 -10.01 29.91 7.86
C GLU A 218 -10.61 30.41 6.53
N ALA A 219 -10.94 31.70 6.42
CA ALA A 219 -11.45 32.27 5.18
C ALA A 219 -10.42 32.24 4.03
N LYS A 220 -9.13 32.07 4.36
CA LYS A 220 -8.02 31.94 3.41
C LYS A 220 -7.55 30.50 3.23
N ALA A 221 -8.20 29.52 3.85
CA ALA A 221 -7.81 28.11 3.76
C ALA A 221 -7.80 27.55 2.33
N TRP A 222 -8.50 28.20 1.39
CA TRP A 222 -8.40 27.90 -0.04
C TRP A 222 -6.98 28.00 -0.62
N ARG A 223 -6.09 28.76 0.04
CA ARG A 223 -4.68 28.89 -0.35
C ARG A 223 -3.84 27.66 -0.04
N ASN A 224 -4.29 26.77 0.86
CA ASN A 224 -3.57 25.55 1.23
C ASN A 224 -3.31 24.67 0.01
N TYR A 225 -4.38 24.40 -0.72
CA TYR A 225 -4.37 23.49 -1.84
C TYR A 225 -5.52 23.85 -2.79
N PRO A 226 -5.36 24.92 -3.61
CA PRO A 226 -6.42 25.40 -4.48
C PRO A 226 -6.68 24.41 -5.62
N VAL A 227 -7.86 23.78 -5.66
CA VAL A 227 -8.23 22.79 -6.67
C VAL A 227 -9.46 23.25 -7.45
N CYS A 228 -9.50 23.10 -8.77
CA CYS A 228 -10.71 23.41 -9.54
C CYS A 228 -11.72 22.25 -9.50
N LEU A 229 -12.99 22.53 -9.83
CA LEU A 229 -14.05 21.53 -9.71
C LEU A 229 -13.82 20.28 -10.60
N SER A 230 -13.26 20.46 -11.80
CA SER A 230 -12.93 19.33 -12.68
C SER A 230 -11.82 18.45 -12.08
N CYS A 231 -10.74 19.04 -11.58
CA CYS A 231 -9.68 18.29 -10.90
C CYS A 231 -10.20 17.59 -9.64
N LYS A 232 -11.13 18.18 -8.89
CA LYS A 232 -11.78 17.51 -7.76
C LYS A 232 -12.52 16.25 -8.23
N ALA A 233 -13.34 16.35 -9.28
CA ALA A 233 -14.05 15.20 -9.83
C ALA A 233 -13.09 14.09 -10.28
N HIS A 234 -11.99 14.45 -10.96
CA HIS A 234 -10.94 13.50 -11.32
C HIS A 234 -10.30 12.83 -10.10
N ILE A 235 -10.03 13.57 -9.02
CA ILE A 235 -9.45 13.01 -7.79
C ILE A 235 -10.44 12.06 -7.10
N GLU A 236 -11.73 12.40 -7.07
CA GLU A 236 -12.78 11.53 -6.52
C GLU A 236 -12.86 10.20 -7.28
N GLU A 237 -12.89 10.23 -8.61
CA GLU A 237 -12.95 9.02 -9.42
C GLU A 237 -11.66 8.20 -9.33
N GLY A 238 -10.50 8.87 -9.40
CA GLY A 238 -9.20 8.23 -9.24
C GLY A 238 -9.07 7.54 -7.89
N ARG A 239 -9.57 8.17 -6.81
CA ARG A 239 -9.59 7.54 -5.48
C ARG A 239 -10.44 6.26 -5.48
N LYS A 240 -11.65 6.29 -6.07
CA LYS A 240 -12.50 5.08 -6.18
C LYS A 240 -11.77 3.96 -6.92
N PHE A 241 -11.09 4.30 -8.02
CA PHE A 241 -10.32 3.33 -8.79
C PHE A 241 -9.20 2.72 -7.97
N VAL A 242 -8.38 3.55 -7.30
CA VAL A 242 -7.26 3.11 -6.46
C VAL A 242 -7.75 2.23 -5.32
N GLU A 243 -8.83 2.60 -4.63
CA GLU A 243 -9.39 1.80 -3.54
C GLU A 243 -9.96 0.45 -4.01
N SER A 244 -10.40 0.34 -5.26
CA SER A 244 -11.06 -0.86 -5.80
C SER A 244 -10.09 -1.84 -6.48
N HIS A 245 -9.00 -1.34 -7.05
CA HIS A 245 -8.09 -2.12 -7.91
C HIS A 245 -6.64 -2.13 -7.44
N LEU A 246 -6.22 -1.17 -6.61
CA LEU A 246 -4.80 -0.95 -6.28
C LEU A 246 -4.53 -1.03 -4.78
N HIS A 247 -5.39 -1.71 -4.02
CA HIS A 247 -5.29 -1.88 -2.59
C HIS A 247 -4.76 -3.27 -2.21
N TYR A 248 -3.69 -3.32 -1.43
CA TYR A 248 -2.98 -4.55 -1.08
C TYR A 248 -2.68 -4.64 0.42
N ARG A 249 -2.43 -5.88 0.90
CA ARG A 249 -2.06 -6.19 2.29
C ARG A 249 -0.56 -6.42 2.39
N PHE A 250 0.09 -5.90 3.44
CA PHE A 250 1.52 -6.03 3.64
C PHE A 250 1.86 -6.26 5.13
N TYR A 251 2.01 -7.52 5.55
CA TYR A 251 2.46 -7.93 6.89
C TYR A 251 1.88 -7.11 8.07
N GLY A 252 0.55 -7.01 8.12
CA GLY A 252 -0.17 -6.25 9.16
C GLY A 252 -0.54 -4.81 8.78
N PHE A 253 -0.15 -4.35 7.59
CA PHE A 253 -0.54 -3.07 7.02
C PHE A 253 -1.41 -3.25 5.76
N SER A 254 -2.09 -2.16 5.40
CA SER A 254 -2.68 -1.96 4.07
C SER A 254 -1.90 -0.88 3.34
N TYR A 255 -1.73 -1.04 2.04
CA TYR A 255 -1.10 -0.05 1.20
C TYR A 255 -1.75 0.05 -0.17
N PHE A 256 -1.58 1.19 -0.81
CA PHE A 256 -1.95 1.40 -2.19
C PHE A 256 -0.70 1.50 -3.06
N VAL A 257 -0.76 0.93 -4.26
CA VAL A 257 0.28 1.09 -5.29
C VAL A 257 -0.29 2.00 -6.36
N ILE A 258 0.24 3.20 -6.50
CA ILE A 258 -0.32 4.24 -7.38
C ILE A 258 0.68 4.51 -8.50
N PRO A 259 0.41 4.03 -9.73
CA PRO A 259 1.19 4.37 -10.91
C PRO A 259 1.17 5.88 -11.15
N THR A 260 2.33 6.43 -11.49
CA THR A 260 2.55 7.86 -11.70
C THR A 260 3.33 8.03 -13.00
N LEU A 261 2.86 8.92 -13.86
CA LEU A 261 3.58 9.28 -15.09
C LEU A 261 4.84 10.07 -14.76
N LEU A 262 6.00 9.60 -15.22
CA LEU A 262 7.24 10.37 -15.16
C LEU A 262 7.43 11.25 -16.39
N ILE A 263 6.95 10.77 -17.54
CA ILE A 263 7.03 11.47 -18.83
C ILE A 263 5.70 11.37 -19.58
N PRO A 264 5.33 12.38 -20.39
CA PRO A 264 4.09 12.36 -21.16
C PRO A 264 3.92 11.15 -22.08
N ALA A 265 5.03 10.63 -22.63
CA ALA A 265 5.03 9.46 -23.49
C ALA A 265 4.54 8.17 -22.79
N GLY A 266 4.56 8.14 -21.45
CA GLY A 266 4.04 7.01 -20.69
C GLY A 266 2.51 6.96 -20.61
N LYS A 267 1.77 7.94 -21.16
CA LYS A 267 0.30 7.99 -21.03
C LYS A 267 -0.35 6.72 -21.56
N ASP A 268 0.09 6.25 -22.72
CA ASP A 268 -0.45 5.04 -23.36
C ASP A 268 -0.15 3.81 -22.50
N VAL A 269 1.06 3.72 -21.94
CA VAL A 269 1.47 2.64 -21.02
C VAL A 269 0.62 2.63 -19.74
N LEU A 270 0.37 3.81 -19.15
CA LEU A 270 -0.53 3.92 -18.00
C LEU A 270 -1.95 3.49 -18.37
N ASP A 271 -2.43 3.90 -19.54
CA ASP A 271 -3.78 3.59 -19.98
C ASP A 271 -4.00 2.09 -20.23
N GLU A 272 -3.01 1.43 -20.85
CA GLU A 272 -2.96 -0.03 -21.01
C GLU A 272 -2.93 -0.73 -19.65
N LEU A 273 -2.12 -0.26 -18.71
CA LEU A 273 -2.06 -0.81 -17.36
C LEU A 273 -3.40 -0.70 -16.62
N LEU A 274 -4.03 0.49 -16.66
CA LEU A 274 -5.34 0.70 -16.02
C LEU A 274 -6.43 -0.16 -16.65
N GLN A 275 -6.38 -0.35 -17.97
CA GLN A 275 -7.28 -1.25 -18.68
C GLN A 275 -7.08 -2.70 -18.25
N TYR A 276 -5.83 -3.18 -18.22
CA TYR A 276 -5.49 -4.51 -17.74
C TYR A 276 -6.00 -4.75 -16.32
N LEU A 277 -5.87 -3.77 -15.42
CA LEU A 277 -6.37 -3.87 -14.04
C LEU A 277 -7.90 -3.88 -13.93
N THR A 278 -8.60 -3.33 -14.93
CA THR A 278 -10.07 -3.29 -15.00
C THR A 278 -10.63 -4.58 -15.61
N ASP A 279 -10.03 -5.05 -16.71
CA ASP A 279 -10.46 -6.22 -17.48
C ASP A 279 -9.98 -7.54 -16.84
N GLY A 280 -8.82 -7.51 -16.17
CA GLY A 280 -8.05 -8.66 -15.69
C GLY A 280 -8.64 -9.45 -14.52
N LYS A 281 -9.85 -9.15 -14.04
CA LYS A 281 -10.54 -10.01 -13.05
C LYS A 281 -11.30 -11.19 -13.68
N LYS A 282 -11.34 -11.32 -15.02
CA LYS A 282 -12.06 -12.42 -15.69
C LYS A 282 -11.21 -13.44 -16.45
N ASP A 283 -9.97 -13.15 -16.83
CA ASP A 283 -9.11 -14.13 -17.51
C ASP A 283 -7.63 -13.88 -17.24
N ILE A 284 -7.12 -14.42 -16.14
CA ILE A 284 -5.68 -14.68 -15.98
C ILE A 284 -5.51 -16.03 -15.28
N ARG A 285 -5.49 -17.09 -16.10
CA ARG A 285 -4.66 -18.25 -15.81
C ARG A 285 -3.42 -18.13 -16.69
N VAL A 286 -2.28 -18.46 -16.09
CA VAL A 286 -1.00 -18.79 -16.74
C VAL A 286 -0.05 -17.59 -16.95
N HIS A 287 0.71 -17.25 -15.91
CA HIS A 287 2.02 -17.88 -15.73
C HIS A 287 2.16 -18.30 -14.27
N GLN A 288 2.83 -19.42 -14.05
CA GLN A 288 3.10 -20.00 -12.74
C GLN A 288 3.77 -18.96 -11.84
N GLU A 289 3.32 -18.89 -10.58
CA GLU A 289 4.10 -18.63 -9.35
C GLU A 289 3.44 -17.59 -8.44
N GLN A 290 2.54 -18.08 -7.57
CA GLN A 290 2.30 -17.48 -6.24
C GLN A 290 3.60 -17.34 -5.40
N ALA A 291 4.76 -17.78 -5.93
CA ALA A 291 6.08 -17.80 -5.32
C ALA A 291 6.93 -16.54 -5.59
N ASP A 292 6.48 -15.61 -6.44
CA ASP A 292 7.35 -14.50 -6.88
C ASP A 292 7.24 -13.21 -6.03
N SER A 293 6.09 -12.84 -5.45
CA SER A 293 6.01 -11.58 -4.65
C SER A 293 6.80 -11.68 -3.34
N PHE A 294 7.69 -10.71 -3.10
CA PHE A 294 8.42 -10.55 -1.84
C PHE A 294 7.66 -9.70 -0.80
N MET A 295 6.62 -8.97 -1.24
CA MET A 295 5.83 -8.07 -0.39
C MET A 295 4.57 -8.76 0.14
N THR A 296 3.92 -9.59 -0.66
CA THR A 296 2.59 -10.12 -0.36
C THR A 296 2.51 -11.62 -0.64
N THR A 297 1.56 -12.29 0.00
CA THR A 297 1.20 -13.68 -0.31
C THR A 297 0.17 -13.78 -1.45
N GLU A 298 -0.21 -12.64 -2.02
CA GLU A 298 -1.16 -12.48 -3.13
C GLU A 298 -0.40 -11.89 -4.32
N GLU A 299 -0.89 -12.11 -5.55
CA GLU A 299 -0.40 -11.40 -6.74
C GLU A 299 -0.59 -9.89 -6.53
N ASP A 300 0.51 -9.14 -6.59
CA ASP A 300 0.50 -7.69 -6.48
C ASP A 300 0.97 -7.03 -7.79
N LEU A 301 0.68 -5.73 -7.91
CA LEU A 301 1.09 -4.95 -9.08
C LEU A 301 2.62 -4.93 -9.25
N LEU A 302 3.40 -5.14 -8.19
CA LEU A 302 4.86 -5.08 -8.26
C LEU A 302 5.42 -6.18 -9.17
N GLY A 303 4.83 -7.37 -9.17
CA GLY A 303 5.21 -8.45 -10.07
C GLY A 303 5.12 -8.04 -11.54
N LEU A 304 4.02 -7.40 -11.93
CA LEU A 304 3.77 -6.94 -13.31
C LEU A 304 4.72 -5.82 -13.71
N MET A 305 5.06 -4.94 -12.78
CA MET A 305 5.88 -3.76 -13.05
C MET A 305 7.35 -4.09 -13.34
N GLN A 306 7.79 -5.36 -13.22
CA GLN A 306 9.15 -5.76 -13.60
C GLN A 306 9.44 -5.61 -15.09
N ASP A 307 8.40 -5.79 -15.93
CA ASP A 307 8.53 -5.83 -17.39
C ASP A 307 8.24 -4.46 -18.04
N TYR A 308 7.87 -3.46 -17.24
CA TYR A 308 7.59 -2.11 -17.70
C TYR A 308 8.87 -1.27 -17.75
N ASP A 309 8.91 -0.32 -18.68
CA ASP A 309 9.98 0.67 -18.75
C ASP A 309 9.80 1.77 -17.68
N ASN A 310 10.83 2.60 -17.49
CA ASN A 310 10.80 3.71 -16.53
C ASN A 310 10.00 4.92 -17.05
N SER A 311 9.00 4.73 -17.92
CA SER A 311 8.04 5.79 -18.27
C SER A 311 7.06 6.07 -17.12
N LEU A 312 6.89 5.09 -16.24
CA LEU A 312 6.09 5.16 -15.01
C LEU A 312 6.98 5.04 -13.77
N SER A 313 6.51 5.60 -12.67
CA SER A 313 6.94 5.27 -11.31
C SER A 313 5.74 4.83 -10.48
N LEU A 314 6.00 4.20 -9.33
CA LEU A 314 4.98 3.83 -8.37
C LEU A 314 5.15 4.66 -7.10
N GLN A 315 4.01 5.04 -6.52
CA GLN A 315 3.93 5.54 -5.16
C GLN A 315 3.30 4.48 -4.27
N LEU A 316 3.97 4.14 -3.17
CA LEU A 316 3.48 3.17 -2.18
C LEU A 316 2.93 3.92 -0.97
N LEU A 317 1.61 4.01 -0.86
CA LEU A 317 0.92 4.72 0.21
C LEU A 317 0.41 3.74 1.27
N PHE A 318 1.10 3.66 2.41
CA PHE A 318 0.64 2.91 3.59
C PHE A 318 -0.32 3.79 4.39
N LEU A 319 -1.61 3.44 4.34
CA LEU A 319 -2.68 4.21 4.95
C LEU A 319 -3.42 3.39 6.01
N GLN A 320 -3.63 3.97 7.18
CA GLN A 320 -4.43 3.39 8.25
C GLN A 320 -5.71 4.20 8.46
N LYS A 321 -6.86 3.52 8.39
CA LYS A 321 -8.17 4.10 8.75
C LYS A 321 -8.40 3.89 10.26
N ILE A 322 -8.58 4.96 11.01
CA ILE A 322 -8.91 4.95 12.44
C ILE A 322 -10.21 5.72 12.61
N GLN A 323 -11.32 5.02 12.88
CA GLN A 323 -12.67 5.59 12.88
C GLN A 323 -12.97 6.36 11.58
N SER A 324 -13.20 7.68 11.65
CA SER A 324 -13.44 8.57 10.52
C SER A 324 -12.18 9.28 10.01
N ALA A 325 -11.00 9.00 10.58
CA ALA A 325 -9.73 9.62 10.23
C ALA A 325 -8.83 8.69 9.40
N GLU A 326 -8.06 9.29 8.50
CA GLU A 326 -7.03 8.60 7.72
C GLU A 326 -5.66 9.07 8.19
N ARG A 327 -4.79 8.11 8.53
CA ARG A 327 -3.41 8.37 8.94
C ARG A 327 -2.46 7.75 7.93
N ILE A 328 -1.62 8.58 7.33
CA ILE A 328 -0.50 8.12 6.50
C ILE A 328 0.57 7.55 7.44
N LEU A 329 0.88 6.26 7.28
CA LEU A 329 1.94 5.58 8.02
C LEU A 329 3.29 5.73 7.33
N LEU A 330 3.29 5.61 6.01
CA LEU A 330 4.46 5.75 5.14
C LEU A 330 3.98 6.09 3.72
N LEU A 331 4.70 6.99 3.05
CA LEU A 331 4.57 7.23 1.61
C LEU A 331 5.95 7.07 1.00
N ILE A 332 6.11 6.07 0.12
CA ILE A 332 7.32 5.86 -0.66
C ILE A 332 7.05 6.40 -2.06
N GLU A 333 7.75 7.46 -2.44
CA GLU A 333 7.58 8.11 -3.73
C GLU A 333 8.62 7.63 -4.74
N ASP A 334 8.29 7.77 -6.03
CA ASP A 334 9.18 7.58 -7.17
C ASP A 334 9.87 6.20 -7.25
N VAL A 335 9.15 5.12 -6.94
CA VAL A 335 9.67 3.75 -7.08
C VAL A 335 9.64 3.34 -8.55
N LEU A 336 10.81 3.19 -9.16
CA LEU A 336 10.92 2.83 -10.58
C LEU A 336 10.69 1.33 -10.84
N PRO A 337 10.08 0.96 -11.98
CA PRO A 337 10.05 -0.42 -12.51
C PRO A 337 11.40 -1.11 -12.49
N SER A 338 12.46 -0.44 -12.92
CA SER A 338 13.81 -1.00 -12.86
C SER A 338 14.28 -1.33 -11.44
N ARG A 339 13.88 -0.53 -10.45
CA ARG A 339 14.18 -0.83 -9.03
C ARG A 339 13.42 -2.05 -8.55
N ILE A 340 12.17 -2.22 -8.99
CA ILE A 340 11.38 -3.41 -8.65
C ILE A 340 12.05 -4.66 -9.23
N SER A 341 12.44 -4.61 -10.51
CA SER A 341 13.20 -5.69 -11.16
C SER A 341 14.49 -6.05 -10.39
N GLU A 342 15.29 -5.06 -9.96
CA GLU A 342 16.46 -5.28 -9.10
C GLU A 342 16.10 -6.04 -7.80
N LEU A 343 14.97 -5.72 -7.17
CA LEU A 343 14.54 -6.38 -5.93
C LEU A 343 14.10 -7.82 -6.14
N PHE A 344 13.39 -8.12 -7.24
CA PHE A 344 13.04 -9.50 -7.59
C PHE A 344 14.28 -10.32 -7.95
N GLN A 345 15.26 -9.74 -8.65
CA GLN A 345 16.54 -10.40 -8.90
C GLN A 345 17.30 -10.67 -7.59
N ALA A 346 17.29 -9.72 -6.64
CA ALA A 346 17.89 -9.90 -5.33
C ALA A 346 17.21 -11.02 -4.51
N LYS A 347 15.88 -11.14 -4.58
CA LYS A 347 15.13 -12.28 -4.03
C LYS A 347 15.62 -13.59 -4.64
N LYS A 348 15.58 -13.71 -5.97
CA LYS A 348 15.96 -14.94 -6.68
C LYS A 348 17.40 -15.36 -6.34
N ALA A 349 18.35 -14.43 -6.33
CA ALA A 349 19.74 -14.68 -5.94
C ALA A 349 19.88 -15.17 -4.48
N THR A 350 19.10 -14.58 -3.56
CA THR A 350 19.08 -15.00 -2.16
C THR A 350 18.55 -16.42 -2.00
N GLU A 351 17.49 -16.74 -2.73
CA GLU A 351 16.81 -18.04 -2.63
C GLU A 351 17.66 -19.16 -3.18
N SER A 352 18.23 -18.98 -4.38
CA SER A 352 19.13 -19.95 -5.01
C SER A 352 20.36 -20.27 -4.15
N LEU A 353 20.77 -19.37 -3.27
CA LEU A 353 21.95 -19.55 -2.42
C LEU A 353 21.64 -20.32 -1.12
N LEU A 354 20.44 -20.15 -0.55
CA LEU A 354 20.09 -20.70 0.77
C LEU A 354 19.14 -21.90 0.73
N TYR A 355 18.34 -22.01 -0.32
CA TYR A 355 17.25 -22.97 -0.42
C TYR A 355 17.46 -23.89 -1.61
N ARG A 356 16.66 -24.97 -1.67
CA ARG A 356 16.72 -25.92 -2.78
C ARG A 356 16.06 -25.29 -4.01
N GLU A 357 16.46 -25.74 -5.19
CA GLU A 357 15.80 -25.34 -6.44
C GLU A 357 14.29 -25.60 -6.36
N GLY A 358 13.48 -24.59 -6.69
CA GLY A 358 12.03 -24.60 -6.57
C GLY A 358 11.47 -24.23 -5.18
N ASP A 359 12.30 -24.00 -4.16
CA ASP A 359 11.90 -23.47 -2.86
C ASP A 359 12.15 -21.95 -2.82
N HIS A 360 11.06 -21.18 -2.78
CA HIS A 360 11.07 -19.72 -2.85
C HIS A 360 10.45 -19.07 -1.60
N PRO A 361 11.03 -19.28 -0.40
CA PRO A 361 10.38 -18.89 0.83
C PRO A 361 10.67 -17.45 1.24
N PHE A 362 11.57 -16.73 0.56
CA PHE A 362 11.98 -15.40 0.99
C PHE A 362 10.88 -14.38 0.73
N HIS A 363 10.52 -13.65 1.78
CA HIS A 363 9.56 -12.57 1.73
C HIS A 363 9.78 -11.61 2.91
N PHE A 364 9.23 -10.40 2.87
CA PHE A 364 9.45 -9.40 3.95
C PHE A 364 8.85 -9.81 5.30
N GLY A 365 8.03 -10.85 5.36
CA GLY A 365 7.62 -11.47 6.61
C GLY A 365 8.77 -12.05 7.43
N PHE A 366 9.93 -12.35 6.82
CA PHE A 366 11.12 -12.73 7.60
C PHE A 366 11.61 -11.58 8.48
N LEU A 367 11.49 -10.33 8.01
CA LEU A 367 11.78 -9.17 8.85
C LEU A 367 10.79 -9.09 10.03
N ARG A 368 9.53 -9.53 9.87
CA ARG A 368 8.56 -9.58 10.98
C ARG A 368 8.90 -10.58 12.06
N THR A 369 9.64 -11.64 11.74
CA THR A 369 10.20 -12.54 12.76
C THR A 369 11.03 -11.78 13.79
N PHE A 370 11.77 -10.75 13.35
CA PHE A 370 12.68 -9.98 14.20
C PHE A 370 12.10 -8.62 14.64
N PHE A 371 11.25 -8.01 13.81
CA PHE A 371 10.51 -6.79 14.10
C PHE A 371 9.07 -7.12 14.52
N ARG A 372 8.92 -7.47 15.81
CA ARG A 372 7.63 -7.79 16.43
C ARG A 372 6.56 -6.74 16.09
N PRO A 373 5.39 -7.16 15.53
CA PRO A 373 4.28 -6.28 15.21
C PRO A 373 3.82 -5.45 16.42
N GLY A 374 3.44 -4.20 16.19
CA GLY A 374 3.01 -3.26 17.22
C GLY A 374 4.14 -2.62 18.04
N VAL A 375 5.32 -3.24 18.09
CA VAL A 375 6.48 -2.71 18.82
C VAL A 375 7.46 -2.02 17.87
N TYR A 376 7.84 -2.71 16.79
CA TYR A 376 8.86 -2.24 15.85
C TYR A 376 8.31 -1.88 14.47
N ASP A 377 7.02 -1.57 14.37
CA ASP A 377 6.35 -1.21 13.12
C ASP A 377 7.02 -0.06 12.38
N LYS A 378 7.48 0.97 13.10
CA LYS A 378 8.20 2.11 12.51
C LYS A 378 9.53 1.69 11.87
N TYR A 379 10.30 0.84 12.56
CA TYR A 379 11.57 0.33 12.02
C TYR A 379 11.36 -0.59 10.84
N PHE A 380 10.34 -1.45 10.89
CA PHE A 380 9.97 -2.30 9.76
C PHE A 380 9.60 -1.47 8.53
N LEU A 381 8.71 -0.48 8.66
CA LEU A 381 8.34 0.42 7.56
C LEU A 381 9.53 1.26 7.06
N GLN A 382 10.42 1.69 7.94
CA GLN A 382 11.65 2.41 7.56
C GLN A 382 12.58 1.52 6.73
N VAL A 383 12.78 0.26 7.10
CA VAL A 383 13.59 -0.68 6.31
C VAL A 383 12.96 -0.88 4.93
N VAL A 384 11.64 -1.01 4.84
CA VAL A 384 10.92 -1.11 3.56
C VAL A 384 11.14 0.13 2.70
N GLU A 385 10.98 1.34 3.26
CA GLU A 385 11.30 2.59 2.56
C GLU A 385 12.74 2.58 2.03
N TYR A 386 13.70 2.17 2.85
CA TYR A 386 15.11 2.19 2.48
C TYR A 386 15.43 1.18 1.39
N VAL A 387 14.77 0.01 1.40
CA VAL A 387 14.88 -0.97 0.33
C VAL A 387 14.35 -0.40 -0.98
N PHE A 388 13.15 0.17 -1.00
CA PHE A 388 12.59 0.71 -2.25
C PHE A 388 13.34 1.96 -2.76
N GLN A 389 13.83 2.82 -1.87
CA GLN A 389 14.57 4.03 -2.25
C GLN A 389 16.08 3.84 -2.35
N LYS A 390 16.57 2.59 -2.26
CA LYS A 390 17.98 2.22 -2.35
C LYS A 390 18.87 3.02 -1.35
N LYS A 391 18.35 3.27 -0.15
CA LYS A 391 19.05 3.97 0.93
C LYS A 391 19.96 3.02 1.72
N PRO A 392 21.11 3.49 2.23
CA PRO A 392 22.06 2.65 2.95
C PRO A 392 21.52 2.17 4.31
N LEU A 393 21.76 0.90 4.60
CA LEU A 393 21.45 0.19 5.84
C LEU A 393 22.74 -0.44 6.41
N SER A 394 22.80 -0.68 7.72
CA SER A 394 23.96 -1.26 8.40
C SER A 394 23.58 -2.53 9.14
N ILE A 395 24.41 -3.56 9.09
CA ILE A 395 24.22 -4.80 9.86
C ILE A 395 24.16 -4.54 11.37
N SER A 396 24.86 -3.50 11.86
CA SER A 396 24.83 -3.08 13.26
C SER A 396 23.44 -2.70 13.76
N PHE A 397 22.56 -2.26 12.84
CA PHE A 397 21.16 -1.98 13.18
C PHE A 397 20.36 -3.26 13.37
N PHE A 398 20.58 -4.29 12.55
CA PHE A 398 19.78 -5.52 12.56
C PHE A 398 20.26 -6.53 13.61
N ALA A 399 21.57 -6.62 13.85
CA ALA A 399 22.16 -7.63 14.72
C ALA A 399 21.50 -7.72 16.11
N PRO A 400 21.16 -6.62 16.81
CA PRO A 400 20.47 -6.69 18.10
C PRO A 400 19.09 -7.37 18.01
N PHE A 401 18.31 -7.07 16.96
CA PHE A 401 16.98 -7.66 16.75
C PHE A 401 17.06 -9.15 16.38
N PHE A 402 18.03 -9.50 15.53
CA PHE A 402 18.30 -10.90 15.21
C PHE A 402 18.68 -11.66 16.48
N MET A 403 19.68 -11.18 17.21
CA MET A 403 20.19 -11.86 18.38
C MET A 403 19.21 -11.94 19.52
N GLU A 404 18.28 -10.99 19.67
CA GLU A 404 17.20 -11.12 20.64
C GLU A 404 16.37 -12.39 20.38
N GLN A 405 15.93 -12.61 19.13
CA GLN A 405 15.12 -13.77 18.78
C GLN A 405 15.93 -15.07 18.76
N LEU A 406 17.16 -15.03 18.24
CA LEU A 406 18.02 -16.21 18.19
C LEU A 406 18.35 -16.71 19.60
N ARG A 407 18.61 -15.82 20.56
CA ARG A 407 18.90 -16.21 21.96
C ARG A 407 17.71 -16.83 22.67
N ALA A 408 16.50 -16.38 22.36
CA ALA A 408 15.27 -16.97 22.92
C ALA A 408 15.16 -18.44 22.48
N ASP A 409 15.32 -18.71 21.18
CA ASP A 409 15.22 -20.06 20.62
C ASP A 409 16.45 -20.94 20.94
N PHE A 410 17.61 -20.31 21.19
CA PHE A 410 18.83 -21.04 21.50
C PHE A 410 18.75 -21.80 22.84
N TYR A 411 17.86 -21.38 23.74
CA TYR A 411 17.62 -22.09 24.99
C TYR A 411 17.07 -23.51 24.75
N ASP A 412 16.13 -23.64 23.80
CA ASP A 412 15.47 -24.90 23.47
C ASP A 412 16.23 -25.73 22.41
N TYR A 413 17.31 -25.18 21.86
CA TYR A 413 18.16 -25.84 20.87
C TYR A 413 18.80 -27.16 21.38
N GLU A 414 19.06 -27.26 22.69
CA GLU A 414 19.57 -28.50 23.31
C GLU A 414 18.53 -29.64 23.29
N ALA A 415 17.23 -29.30 23.25
CA ALA A 415 16.12 -30.26 23.20
C ALA A 415 15.80 -30.76 21.78
N GLY A 416 16.57 -30.33 20.77
CA GLY A 416 16.38 -30.71 19.37
C GLY A 416 15.38 -29.85 18.60
N ASP A 417 14.99 -28.70 19.16
CA ASP A 417 14.14 -27.72 18.49
C ASP A 417 14.89 -27.05 17.32
N TRP A 418 14.24 -27.00 16.15
CA TRP A 418 14.82 -26.44 14.92
C TRP A 418 14.55 -24.94 14.73
N SER A 419 13.83 -24.29 15.64
CA SER A 419 13.48 -22.86 15.61
C SER A 419 14.73 -21.98 15.51
N PHE A 420 15.77 -22.24 16.32
CA PHE A 420 17.04 -21.52 16.23
C PHE A 420 17.66 -21.61 14.83
N VAL A 421 17.68 -22.80 14.24
CA VAL A 421 18.24 -23.03 12.89
C VAL A 421 17.38 -22.31 11.84
N ASN A 422 16.06 -22.41 11.94
CA ASN A 422 15.13 -21.79 10.99
C ASN A 422 15.19 -20.26 11.05
N LYS A 423 15.16 -19.67 12.25
CA LYS A 423 15.29 -18.20 12.42
C LYS A 423 16.67 -17.71 12.03
N THR A 424 17.74 -18.46 12.32
CA THR A 424 19.09 -18.06 11.85
C THR A 424 19.14 -18.04 10.32
N ARG A 425 18.51 -19.01 9.66
CA ARG A 425 18.40 -19.02 8.19
C ARG A 425 17.55 -17.86 7.67
N GLN A 426 16.44 -17.51 8.31
CA GLN A 426 15.65 -16.33 7.96
C GLN A 426 16.45 -15.03 8.11
N ALA A 427 17.20 -14.86 9.21
CA ALA A 427 18.05 -13.69 9.42
C ALA A 427 19.14 -13.59 8.34
N LEU A 428 19.76 -14.72 8.00
CA LEU A 428 20.75 -14.79 6.92
C LEU A 428 20.14 -14.43 5.56
N ALA A 429 18.94 -14.92 5.25
CA ALA A 429 18.22 -14.57 4.03
C ALA A 429 17.91 -13.07 3.96
N VAL A 430 17.51 -12.45 5.08
CA VAL A 430 17.33 -10.99 5.15
C VAL A 430 18.63 -10.26 4.84
N VAL A 431 19.76 -10.66 5.45
CA VAL A 431 21.06 -10.01 5.20
C VAL A 431 21.44 -10.12 3.73
N LEU A 432 21.37 -11.33 3.16
CA LEU A 432 21.71 -11.57 1.76
C LEU A 432 20.82 -10.78 0.81
N PHE A 433 19.51 -10.77 1.03
CA PHE A 433 18.60 -9.96 0.22
C PHE A 433 18.95 -8.48 0.27
N LEU A 434 19.22 -7.92 1.45
CA LEU A 434 19.58 -6.51 1.60
C LEU A 434 20.92 -6.18 0.91
N GLU A 435 21.87 -7.11 0.90
CA GLU A 435 23.12 -6.98 0.14
C GLU A 435 22.88 -7.02 -1.37
N GLN A 436 22.13 -8.01 -1.87
CA GLN A 436 21.83 -8.17 -3.29
C GLN A 436 20.96 -7.01 -3.82
N ALA A 437 20.07 -6.48 -2.97
CA ALA A 437 19.30 -5.28 -3.25
C ALA A 437 20.15 -4.00 -3.24
N GLY A 438 21.44 -4.08 -2.89
CA GLY A 438 22.38 -2.96 -2.90
C GLY A 438 22.15 -1.92 -1.81
N VAL A 439 21.49 -2.30 -0.70
CA VAL A 439 21.18 -1.36 0.40
C VAL A 439 22.00 -1.64 1.66
N LEU A 440 22.47 -2.85 1.89
CA LEU A 440 23.33 -3.14 3.03
C LEU A 440 24.78 -2.71 2.75
N VAL A 441 25.27 -1.74 3.53
CA VAL A 441 26.62 -1.18 3.37
C VAL A 441 27.67 -2.21 3.74
N ARG A 442 28.66 -2.39 2.86
CA ARG A 442 29.87 -3.19 3.11
C ARG A 442 30.95 -2.29 3.69
N LYS A 443 31.68 -2.75 4.71
CA LYS A 443 32.81 -2.00 5.31
C LYS A 443 34.14 -2.65 4.91
N GLY A 444 34.47 -2.63 3.62
CA GLY A 444 35.78 -3.09 3.14
C GLY A 444 35.79 -3.45 1.66
N GLU A 445 36.93 -3.21 1.00
CA GLU A 445 37.16 -3.48 -0.43
C GLU A 445 38.07 -4.69 -0.68
N LYS A 446 38.58 -5.34 0.38
CA LYS A 446 39.55 -6.42 0.21
C LYS A 446 38.84 -7.71 -0.18
N ALA A 447 39.13 -8.17 -1.40
CA ALA A 447 38.82 -9.51 -1.84
C ALA A 447 39.35 -10.52 -0.82
N VAL A 448 38.48 -11.42 -0.39
CA VAL A 448 38.86 -12.48 0.55
C VAL A 448 39.74 -13.47 -0.21
N GLN A 449 40.92 -13.77 0.31
CA GLN A 449 41.82 -14.78 -0.26
C GLN A 449 41.86 -16.00 0.64
N GLY A 450 42.13 -17.16 0.06
CA GLY A 450 42.27 -18.42 0.79
C GLY A 450 41.19 -19.45 0.44
N LYS A 451 41.22 -20.59 1.15
CA LYS A 451 40.42 -21.78 0.83
C LYS A 451 38.91 -21.52 0.85
N PHE A 452 38.46 -20.60 1.69
CA PHE A 452 37.04 -20.27 1.88
C PHE A 452 36.61 -18.99 1.15
N ALA A 453 37.47 -18.41 0.29
CA ALA A 453 37.18 -17.17 -0.44
C ALA A 453 35.82 -17.21 -1.15
N GLN A 454 35.56 -18.28 -1.93
CA GLN A 454 34.29 -18.46 -2.63
C GLN A 454 33.07 -18.53 -1.70
N LEU A 455 33.23 -19.11 -0.51
CA LEU A 455 32.16 -19.18 0.49
C LEU A 455 31.84 -17.78 1.02
N PHE A 456 32.87 -17.02 1.35
CA PHE A 456 32.71 -15.66 1.86
C PHE A 456 32.16 -14.72 0.79
N ASP A 457 32.62 -14.84 -0.45
CA ASP A 457 32.07 -14.08 -1.58
C ASP A 457 30.59 -14.41 -1.83
N ALA A 458 30.20 -15.67 -1.68
CA ALA A 458 28.82 -16.11 -1.89
C ALA A 458 27.89 -15.69 -0.73
N TYR A 459 28.30 -15.92 0.53
CA TYR A 459 27.47 -15.69 1.72
C TYR A 459 27.70 -14.36 2.43
N GLY A 460 28.51 -13.47 1.85
CA GLY A 460 28.25 -12.04 1.98
C GLY A 460 29.47 -11.12 1.91
N GLY A 461 29.19 -9.91 1.47
CA GLY A 461 30.09 -8.76 1.64
C GLY A 461 30.19 -8.27 3.10
N GLN A 462 29.38 -8.84 4.01
CA GLN A 462 29.49 -8.65 5.46
C GLN A 462 30.55 -9.55 6.12
N LEU A 463 31.20 -10.48 5.40
CA LEU A 463 32.33 -11.29 5.92
C LEU A 463 33.67 -10.81 5.34
N GLU A 464 33.83 -9.50 5.22
CA GLU A 464 34.95 -8.82 4.55
C GLU A 464 36.21 -8.66 5.42
N SER A 465 36.13 -8.97 6.71
CA SER A 465 37.27 -8.86 7.63
C SER A 465 37.67 -10.19 8.27
N PRO A 466 38.97 -10.39 8.60
CA PRO A 466 39.47 -11.64 9.16
C PRO A 466 38.75 -12.05 10.46
N GLU A 467 38.43 -11.08 11.33
CA GLU A 467 37.69 -11.37 12.56
C GLU A 467 36.29 -11.97 12.29
N LYS A 468 35.54 -11.44 11.32
CA LYS A 468 34.20 -11.94 10.99
C LYS A 468 34.27 -13.33 10.37
N GLN A 469 35.25 -13.56 9.49
CA GLN A 469 35.52 -14.86 8.87
C GLN A 469 35.90 -15.91 9.92
N ALA A 470 36.79 -15.56 10.85
CA ALA A 470 37.21 -16.45 11.93
C ALA A 470 36.03 -16.84 12.83
N VAL A 471 35.21 -15.86 13.21
CA VAL A 471 34.00 -16.06 14.02
C VAL A 471 33.01 -16.99 13.30
N PHE A 472 32.78 -16.78 12.00
CA PHE A 472 31.91 -17.62 11.18
C PHE A 472 32.44 -19.07 11.10
N LEU A 473 33.71 -19.26 10.74
CA LEU A 473 34.30 -20.60 10.63
C LEU A 473 34.34 -21.33 11.98
N LEU A 474 34.57 -20.60 13.07
CA LEU A 474 34.50 -21.17 14.42
C LEU A 474 33.07 -21.58 14.80
N GLY A 475 32.06 -20.82 14.38
CA GLY A 475 30.65 -21.22 14.48
C GLY A 475 30.39 -22.54 13.74
N ALA A 476 30.88 -22.66 12.51
CA ALA A 476 30.76 -23.88 11.73
C ALA A 476 31.44 -25.07 12.40
N LEU A 477 32.71 -24.93 12.82
CA LEU A 477 33.46 -25.97 13.54
C LEU A 477 32.75 -26.41 14.82
N THR A 478 32.23 -25.44 15.58
CA THR A 478 31.47 -25.70 16.79
C THR A 478 30.22 -26.52 16.50
N GLN A 479 29.47 -26.18 15.44
CA GLN A 479 28.30 -26.96 15.05
C GLN A 479 28.69 -28.41 14.66
N MET A 480 29.83 -28.63 14.00
CA MET A 480 30.31 -29.99 13.71
C MET A 480 30.53 -30.80 14.99
N LEU A 481 31.13 -30.19 16.02
CA LEU A 481 31.25 -30.81 17.34
C LEU A 481 29.87 -31.12 17.95
N LEU A 482 28.92 -30.19 17.90
CA LEU A 482 27.57 -30.41 18.43
C LEU A 482 26.84 -31.55 17.72
N ASP A 483 27.00 -31.68 16.39
CA ASP A 483 26.45 -32.79 15.62
C ASP A 483 27.04 -34.12 16.09
N ILE A 484 28.36 -34.19 16.29
CA ILE A 484 29.05 -35.39 16.81
C ILE A 484 28.54 -35.75 18.22
N GLN A 485 28.34 -34.76 19.10
CA GLN A 485 27.79 -34.99 20.44
C GLN A 485 26.37 -35.56 20.36
N GLN A 486 25.52 -34.98 19.51
CA GLN A 486 24.16 -35.47 19.31
C GLN A 486 24.16 -36.91 18.78
N GLN A 487 25.00 -37.22 17.79
CA GLN A 487 25.11 -38.56 17.23
C GLN A 487 25.62 -39.60 18.24
N LYS A 488 26.62 -39.25 19.06
CA LYS A 488 27.23 -40.20 20.01
C LYS A 488 26.50 -40.32 21.35
N ARG A 489 25.84 -39.26 21.82
CA ARG A 489 25.25 -39.17 23.18
C ARG A 489 23.79 -38.78 23.23
N GLY A 490 23.15 -38.49 22.09
CA GLY A 490 21.77 -38.00 22.04
C GLY A 490 21.56 -36.61 22.66
N SER A 491 22.64 -35.90 23.00
CA SER A 491 22.61 -34.59 23.69
C SER A 491 23.79 -33.71 23.27
N LYS A 492 23.69 -32.39 23.52
CA LYS A 492 24.68 -31.38 23.10
C LYS A 492 25.26 -30.57 24.27
N PRO A 493 25.93 -31.20 25.26
CA PRO A 493 26.37 -30.52 26.48
C PRO A 493 27.34 -29.34 26.25
N PHE A 494 28.03 -29.30 25.10
CA PHE A 494 28.94 -28.20 24.77
C PHE A 494 28.21 -26.87 24.50
N VAL A 495 26.89 -26.88 24.26
CA VAL A 495 26.07 -25.65 24.11
C VAL A 495 26.25 -24.69 25.30
N LYS A 496 26.48 -25.22 26.51
CA LYS A 496 26.73 -24.41 27.71
C LYS A 496 27.97 -23.52 27.62
N GLN A 497 28.97 -23.90 26.81
CA GLN A 497 30.17 -23.09 26.57
C GLN A 497 29.91 -21.88 25.66
N LEU A 498 28.76 -21.84 24.98
CA LEU A 498 28.38 -20.78 24.04
C LEU A 498 27.69 -19.59 24.74
N MET A 499 27.53 -19.65 26.07
CA MET A 499 27.05 -18.55 26.91
C MET A 499 25.70 -17.98 26.44
N GLY A 500 24.81 -18.82 25.90
CA GLY A 500 23.56 -18.37 25.31
C GLY A 500 23.73 -17.33 24.21
N LEU A 501 24.80 -17.46 23.40
CA LEU A 501 25.18 -16.53 22.33
C LEU A 501 25.41 -15.08 22.82
N LYS A 502 26.11 -14.95 23.96
CA LYS A 502 26.55 -13.67 24.54
C LYS A 502 28.08 -13.61 24.68
N MET A 503 28.80 -14.25 23.76
CA MET A 503 30.26 -14.30 23.80
C MET A 503 30.86 -12.97 23.33
N ASP A 504 31.77 -12.39 24.10
CA ASP A 504 32.60 -11.26 23.69
C ASP A 504 33.83 -11.75 22.89
N GLU A 505 34.66 -10.82 22.43
CA GLU A 505 35.90 -11.13 21.68
C GLU A 505 36.79 -12.14 22.44
N LYS A 506 36.95 -11.96 23.75
CA LYS A 506 37.78 -12.84 24.59
C LYS A 506 37.19 -14.25 24.67
N ALA A 507 35.88 -14.36 24.86
CA ALA A 507 35.18 -15.63 24.91
C ALA A 507 35.26 -16.37 23.57
N ILE A 508 35.10 -15.66 22.44
CA ILE A 508 35.24 -16.23 21.09
C ILE A 508 36.66 -16.79 20.86
N LYS A 509 37.70 -15.99 21.13
CA LYS A 509 39.10 -16.45 20.97
C LYS A 509 39.40 -17.65 21.88
N GLY A 510 38.85 -17.67 23.09
CA GLY A 510 38.98 -18.78 24.04
C GLY A 510 38.15 -20.03 23.72
N LEU A 511 37.21 -19.94 22.76
CA LEU A 511 36.33 -21.06 22.40
C LEU A 511 37.04 -22.07 21.49
N LEU A 512 37.89 -21.62 20.55
CA LEU A 512 38.61 -22.50 19.62
C LEU A 512 39.36 -23.66 20.33
N PRO A 513 40.26 -23.42 21.32
CA PRO A 513 40.95 -24.51 22.00
C PRO A 513 40.00 -25.45 22.76
N LYS A 514 38.86 -24.94 23.27
CA LYS A 514 37.85 -25.79 23.92
C LYS A 514 37.15 -26.71 22.92
N VAL A 515 36.85 -26.22 21.71
CA VAL A 515 36.25 -27.03 20.65
C VAL A 515 37.21 -28.12 20.19
N ILE A 516 38.49 -27.77 19.97
CA ILE A 516 39.54 -28.73 19.59
C ILE A 516 39.68 -29.81 20.65
N GLY A 517 39.93 -29.42 21.90
CA GLY A 517 40.11 -30.37 23.00
C GLY A 517 38.89 -31.29 23.15
N LYS A 518 37.69 -30.77 22.91
CA LYS A 518 36.49 -31.62 22.97
C LYS A 518 36.39 -32.58 21.79
N LEU A 519 36.72 -32.16 20.57
CA LEU A 519 36.79 -33.06 19.42
C LEU A 519 37.81 -34.18 19.63
N GLU A 520 38.96 -33.89 20.26
CA GLU A 520 39.98 -34.88 20.63
C GLU A 520 39.46 -35.88 21.66
N GLU A 521 38.76 -35.41 22.71
CA GLU A 521 38.14 -36.30 23.71
C GLU A 521 37.09 -37.25 23.11
N TYR A 522 36.44 -36.87 22.01
CA TYR A 522 35.52 -37.76 21.27
C TYR A 522 36.24 -38.60 20.21
N GLU A 523 37.57 -38.51 20.08
CA GLU A 523 38.36 -39.14 19.02
C GLU A 523 37.82 -38.81 17.61
N SER A 524 37.33 -37.57 17.44
CA SER A 524 36.70 -37.09 16.20
C SER A 524 37.40 -35.89 15.59
N TYR A 525 38.63 -35.58 16.04
CA TYR A 525 39.45 -34.50 15.49
C TYR A 525 40.20 -34.90 14.20
N TYR A 526 39.41 -35.13 13.14
CA TYR A 526 39.89 -35.50 11.81
C TYR A 526 40.63 -34.36 11.08
N ALA A 527 41.26 -34.69 9.94
CA ALA A 527 42.04 -33.75 9.13
C ALA A 527 41.22 -32.52 8.68
N SER A 528 39.94 -32.70 8.35
CA SER A 528 39.03 -31.61 8.00
C SER A 528 38.84 -30.60 9.13
N HIS A 529 38.70 -31.06 10.38
CA HIS A 529 38.61 -30.21 11.55
C HIS A 529 39.93 -29.49 11.84
N ARG A 530 41.07 -30.17 11.66
CA ARG A 530 42.41 -29.57 11.79
C ARG A 530 42.62 -28.42 10.82
N GLN A 531 42.30 -28.63 9.55
CA GLN A 531 42.39 -27.58 8.53
C GLN A 531 41.53 -26.37 8.88
N LEU A 532 40.32 -26.60 9.39
CA LEU A 532 39.43 -25.51 9.79
C LEU A 532 39.98 -24.76 11.02
N ALA A 533 40.51 -25.47 12.01
CA ALA A 533 41.15 -24.87 13.19
C ALA A 533 42.41 -24.07 12.85
N GLU A 534 43.23 -24.55 11.91
CA GLU A 534 44.41 -23.86 11.38
C GLU A 534 44.01 -22.54 10.70
N GLU A 535 43.00 -22.57 9.84
CA GLU A 535 42.50 -21.37 9.17
C GLU A 535 41.91 -20.36 10.17
N ILE A 536 41.11 -20.81 11.14
CA ILE A 536 40.58 -19.92 12.20
C ILE A 536 41.73 -19.26 12.98
N SER A 537 42.79 -20.02 13.30
CA SER A 537 43.96 -19.51 14.00
C SER A 537 44.71 -18.45 13.16
N HIS A 538 44.89 -18.71 11.86
CA HIS A 538 45.48 -17.77 10.92
C HIS A 538 44.66 -16.47 10.83
N LEU A 539 43.33 -16.57 10.74
CA LEU A 539 42.44 -15.41 10.69
C LEU A 539 42.43 -14.62 12.01
N PHE A 540 42.49 -15.29 13.17
CA PHE A 540 42.66 -14.59 14.46
C PHE A 540 43.97 -13.81 14.52
N LEU A 541 45.08 -14.36 14.02
CA LEU A 541 46.37 -13.67 13.96
C LEU A 541 46.36 -12.51 12.95
N SER A 542 45.58 -12.64 11.87
CA SER A 542 45.43 -11.61 10.84
C SER A 542 44.41 -10.53 11.19
N SER A 543 43.62 -10.73 12.23
CA SER A 543 42.58 -9.80 12.67
C SER A 543 43.14 -8.58 13.40
N SER A 544 42.32 -7.53 13.51
CA SER A 544 42.69 -6.35 14.29
C SER A 544 42.94 -6.71 15.76
N PRO A 545 43.89 -6.06 16.47
CA PRO A 545 44.17 -6.34 17.88
C PRO A 545 42.96 -6.17 18.82
N SER A 546 42.04 -5.28 18.46
CA SER A 546 40.74 -5.10 19.10
C SER A 546 39.66 -5.05 18.03
N TRP A 547 38.64 -5.88 18.19
CA TRP A 547 37.56 -6.00 17.21
C TRP A 547 36.52 -4.91 17.41
N LYS A 548 36.21 -4.15 16.35
CA LYS A 548 35.16 -3.12 16.35
C LYS A 548 33.78 -3.71 16.05
N LEU A 549 33.46 -4.84 16.69
CA LEU A 549 32.20 -5.56 16.52
C LEU A 549 31.46 -5.58 17.85
N SER A 550 30.14 -5.37 17.81
CA SER A 550 29.33 -5.54 19.02
C SER A 550 29.21 -7.02 19.40
N VAL A 551 28.84 -7.30 20.65
CA VAL A 551 28.53 -8.68 21.08
C VAL A 551 27.44 -9.29 20.20
N ASP A 552 26.44 -8.50 19.79
CA ASP A 552 25.38 -8.99 18.91
C ASP A 552 25.89 -9.34 17.51
N GLU A 553 26.73 -8.49 16.91
CA GLU A 553 27.32 -8.78 15.61
C GLU A 553 28.21 -10.02 15.64
N LEU A 554 29.07 -10.16 16.66
CA LEU A 554 29.93 -11.33 16.83
C LEU A 554 29.12 -12.61 16.90
N ASN A 555 28.11 -12.65 17.78
CA ASN A 555 27.33 -13.85 17.96
C ASN A 555 26.38 -14.12 16.78
N PHE A 556 26.00 -13.08 16.01
CA PHE A 556 25.25 -13.25 14.79
C PHE A 556 26.07 -13.97 13.71
N TYR A 557 27.30 -13.51 13.42
CA TYR A 557 28.18 -14.20 12.46
C TYR A 557 28.52 -15.62 12.92
N PHE A 558 28.69 -15.83 14.23
CA PHE A 558 28.89 -17.16 14.80
C PHE A 558 27.68 -18.07 14.54
N ALA A 559 26.46 -17.59 14.79
CA ALA A 559 25.23 -18.34 14.52
C ALA A 559 25.06 -18.64 13.02
N CYS A 560 25.36 -17.69 12.14
CA CYS A 560 25.40 -17.93 10.68
C CYS A 560 26.36 -19.06 10.32
N GLY A 561 27.55 -19.08 10.93
CA GLY A 561 28.52 -20.15 10.78
C GLY A 561 27.98 -21.52 11.23
N MET A 562 27.30 -21.56 12.38
CA MET A 562 26.62 -22.78 12.83
C MET A 562 25.58 -23.26 11.79
N ASN A 563 24.75 -22.35 11.29
CA ASN A 563 23.69 -22.66 10.31
C ASN A 563 24.25 -23.21 8.98
N LEU A 564 25.34 -22.62 8.50
CA LEU A 564 26.00 -22.97 7.25
C LEU A 564 27.14 -23.98 7.40
N SER A 565 27.22 -24.68 8.53
CA SER A 565 28.29 -25.65 8.80
C SER A 565 28.43 -26.73 7.72
N TRP A 566 27.33 -27.13 7.08
CA TRP A 566 27.31 -28.07 5.97
C TRP A 566 28.05 -27.55 4.72
N LYS A 567 27.92 -26.27 4.38
CA LYS A 567 28.69 -25.64 3.29
C LYS A 567 30.19 -25.62 3.59
N VAL A 568 30.55 -25.35 4.85
CA VAL A 568 31.95 -25.42 5.30
C VAL A 568 32.48 -26.86 5.19
N LYS A 569 31.68 -27.86 5.60
CA LYS A 569 32.01 -29.29 5.47
C LYS A 569 32.29 -29.70 4.02
N GLU A 570 31.46 -29.27 3.06
CA GLU A 570 31.67 -29.55 1.63
C GLU A 570 33.05 -29.09 1.13
N ILE A 571 33.46 -27.88 1.52
CA ILE A 571 34.75 -27.29 1.11
C ILE A 571 35.95 -28.04 1.70
N VAL A 572 35.83 -28.54 2.93
CA VAL A 572 36.92 -29.29 3.57
C VAL A 572 36.94 -30.77 3.16
N ALA A 573 35.80 -31.36 2.77
CA ALA A 573 35.69 -32.75 2.34
C ALA A 573 36.20 -33.00 0.90
N ASN A 574 36.07 -32.03 -0.01
CA ASN A 574 36.46 -32.13 -1.44
C ASN A 574 37.97 -32.35 -1.72
N LYS A 575 38.76 -32.74 -0.73
CA LYS A 575 40.19 -33.09 -0.86
C LYS A 575 40.58 -34.48 -0.32
N GLU A 576 39.64 -35.29 0.15
CA GLU A 576 39.93 -36.72 0.41
C GLU A 576 39.99 -37.56 -0.89
N GLU A 577 39.65 -36.97 -2.06
CA GLU A 577 39.66 -37.63 -3.38
C GLU A 577 40.65 -37.03 -4.42
N LYS A 578 41.79 -36.47 -4.00
CA LYS A 578 42.89 -36.15 -4.96
C LYS A 578 44.26 -36.60 -4.49
#